data_AF-D5UY57-F1
#
_entry.id   AF-D5UY57-F1
#
_cell.length_a   1.000
_cell.length_b   1.000
_cell.length_c   1.000
_cell.angle_alpha   90.00
_cell.angle_beta   90.00
_cell.angle_gamma   90.00
#
_symmetry.space_group_name_H-M   'P 1'
#
loop_
_entity.id
_entity.type
_entity.pdbx_description
1 polymer ?
#
loop_
_entity_poly.entity_id
_entity_poly.type
_entity_poly.pdbx_seq_one_letter_code
_entity_poly.pdbx_strand_id
1 'polypeptide(L)'
;MHLPRFTGSTDFLTRTSTALAMQRANCMDPAGAQQQVLADILDQATETSFGVDHALSSVRTLADWRAAVPVRSYDDFRPYLQRAQAGERRVLTTCDPYAFLKTSGTSGAPKLVPTTRHWRANYRGPAL
;
A
#
# COMPACT_ATOMS: atom_id res chain seq x y z
N MET A 1 46.68 6.89 19.57
CA MET A 1 45.48 7.39 18.86
C MET A 1 44.93 6.23 18.03
N HIS A 2 43.94 5.50 18.54
CA HIS A 2 43.39 4.30 17.90
C HIS A 2 42.01 4.70 17.36
N LEU A 3 41.85 4.70 16.03
CA LEU A 3 40.54 4.94 15.42
C LEU A 3 39.64 3.73 15.69
N PRO A 4 38.36 3.92 16.06
CA PRO A 4 37.45 2.80 16.21
C PRO A 4 37.26 2.12 14.85
N ARG A 5 37.48 0.80 14.81
CA ARG A 5 37.06 -0.03 13.68
C ARG A 5 35.54 0.03 13.62
N PHE A 6 35.00 0.58 12.53
CA PHE A 6 33.59 0.45 12.21
C PHE A 6 33.28 -1.03 11.97
N THR A 7 32.80 -1.72 13.01
CA THR A 7 32.11 -3.00 12.84
C THR A 7 30.72 -2.68 12.30
N GLY A 8 30.62 -2.47 10.98
CA GLY A 8 29.34 -2.53 10.30
C GLY A 8 28.69 -3.85 10.71
N SER A 9 27.65 -3.79 11.55
CA SER A 9 27.02 -4.97 12.15
C SER A 9 26.72 -5.97 11.04
N THR A 10 27.08 -7.24 11.20
CA THR A 10 26.75 -8.35 10.28
C THR A 10 25.26 -8.33 9.90
N ASP A 11 24.42 -7.79 10.77
CA ASP A 11 23.00 -7.48 10.55
C ASP A 11 22.76 -6.52 9.36
N PHE A 12 23.51 -5.43 9.22
CA PHE A 12 23.36 -4.49 8.11
C PHE A 12 23.68 -5.13 6.76
N LEU A 13 24.81 -5.83 6.65
CA LEU A 13 25.21 -6.51 5.41
C LEU A 13 24.22 -7.62 5.04
N THR A 14 23.73 -8.37 6.02
CA THR A 14 22.71 -9.41 5.80
C THR A 14 21.38 -8.82 5.33
N ARG A 15 20.88 -7.77 5.98
CA ARG A 15 19.63 -7.10 5.58
C ARG A 15 19.72 -6.49 4.18
N THR A 16 20.82 -5.81 3.87
CA THR A 16 21.00 -5.16 2.56
C THR A 16 21.19 -6.16 1.43
N SER A 17 21.97 -7.23 1.62
CA SER A 17 22.10 -8.30 0.63
C SER A 17 20.78 -9.04 0.39
N THR A 18 20.01 -9.31 1.45
CA THR A 18 18.67 -9.90 1.36
C THR A 18 17.72 -9.00 0.58
N ALA A 19 17.66 -7.70 0.92
CA ALA A 19 16.83 -6.73 0.21
C ALA A 19 17.18 -6.62 -1.29
N LEU A 20 18.48 -6.63 -1.63
CA LEU A 20 18.93 -6.64 -3.02
C LEU A 20 18.51 -7.92 -3.76
N ALA A 21 18.61 -9.08 -3.12
CA ALA A 21 18.17 -10.35 -3.70
C ALA A 21 16.65 -10.34 -3.97
N MET A 22 15.85 -9.86 -3.00
CA MET A 22 14.40 -9.70 -3.16
C MET A 22 14.05 -8.73 -4.30
N GLN A 23 14.72 -7.57 -4.36
CA GLN A 23 14.52 -6.60 -5.44
C GLN A 23 14.82 -7.24 -6.81
N ARG A 24 15.94 -7.96 -6.93
CA ARG A 24 16.29 -8.67 -8.17
C ARG A 24 15.25 -9.71 -8.55
N ALA A 25 14.78 -10.53 -7.60
CA ALA A 25 13.75 -11.51 -7.86
C ALA A 25 12.46 -10.86 -8.39
N ASN A 26 12.00 -9.78 -7.75
CA ASN A 26 10.81 -9.04 -8.19
C ASN A 26 10.99 -8.40 -9.58
N CYS A 27 12.19 -7.91 -9.89
CA CYS A 27 12.49 -7.33 -11.21
C CYS A 27 12.63 -8.39 -12.32
N MET A 28 12.97 -9.64 -11.97
CA MET A 28 13.09 -10.74 -12.94
C MET A 28 11.73 -11.36 -13.30
N ASP A 29 10.71 -11.23 -12.44
CA ASP A 29 9.32 -11.61 -12.74
C ASP A 29 8.32 -10.51 -12.34
N PRO A 30 8.20 -9.43 -13.13
CA PRO A 30 7.26 -8.36 -12.84
C PRO A 30 5.79 -8.81 -12.88
N ALA A 31 5.45 -9.84 -13.67
CA ALA A 31 4.09 -10.32 -13.79
C ALA A 31 3.65 -11.05 -12.52
N GLY A 32 4.50 -11.94 -12.00
CA GLY A 32 4.28 -12.60 -10.70
C GLY A 32 4.19 -11.58 -9.56
N ALA A 33 5.07 -10.57 -9.55
CA ALA A 33 5.01 -9.50 -8.56
C ALA A 33 3.68 -8.72 -8.61
N GLN A 34 3.16 -8.40 -9.81
CA GLN A 34 1.86 -7.75 -9.95
C GLN A 34 0.69 -8.62 -9.47
N GLN A 35 0.74 -9.93 -9.72
CA GLN A 35 -0.27 -10.88 -9.24
C GLN A 35 -0.29 -10.94 -7.70
N GLN A 36 0.88 -10.96 -7.07
CA GLN A 36 1.00 -10.94 -5.61
C GLN A 36 0.41 -9.65 -5.01
N VAL A 37 0.72 -8.49 -5.60
CA VAL A 37 0.15 -7.21 -5.15
C VAL A 37 -1.36 -7.17 -5.35
N LEU A 38 -1.88 -7.69 -6.46
CA LEU A 38 -3.34 -7.75 -6.68
C LEU A 38 -4.03 -8.64 -5.63
N ALA A 39 -3.46 -9.81 -5.31
CA ALA A 39 -4.00 -10.69 -4.28
C ALA A 39 -4.05 -9.97 -2.91
N ASP A 40 -2.98 -9.29 -2.52
CA ASP A 40 -2.93 -8.52 -1.27
C ASP A 40 -3.96 -7.36 -1.26
N ILE A 41 -4.13 -6.66 -2.38
CA ILE A 41 -5.16 -5.62 -2.51
C ILE A 41 -6.56 -6.22 -2.31
N LEU A 42 -6.85 -7.37 -2.92
CA LEU A 42 -8.15 -8.03 -2.77
C LEU A 42 -8.39 -8.49 -1.33
N ASP A 43 -7.38 -9.04 -0.67
CA ASP A 43 -7.46 -9.43 0.75
C ASP A 43 -7.76 -8.21 1.64
N GLN A 44 -7.17 -7.05 1.33
CA GLN A 44 -7.42 -5.82 2.08
C GLN A 44 -8.74 -5.14 1.73
N ALA A 45 -9.29 -5.33 0.53
CA ALA A 45 -10.42 -4.53 0.03
C ALA A 45 -11.75 -5.28 -0.01
N THR A 46 -11.77 -6.62 -0.11
CA THR A 46 -13.00 -7.38 -0.39
C THR A 46 -14.09 -7.17 0.67
N GLU A 47 -13.74 -7.18 1.95
CA GLU A 47 -14.69 -7.03 3.07
C GLU A 47 -14.87 -5.57 3.52
N THR A 48 -14.77 -4.63 2.58
CA THR A 48 -14.91 -3.20 2.85
C THR A 48 -16.12 -2.63 2.13
N SER A 49 -16.56 -1.43 2.51
CA SER A 49 -17.60 -0.72 1.77
C SER A 49 -17.24 -0.58 0.29
N PHE A 50 -16.00 -0.19 0.00
CA PHE A 50 -15.48 -0.13 -1.37
C PHE A 50 -15.53 -1.51 -2.05
N GLY A 51 -15.18 -2.58 -1.34
CA GLY A 51 -15.23 -3.94 -1.86
C GLY A 51 -16.64 -4.39 -2.26
N VAL A 52 -17.63 -4.04 -1.46
CA VAL A 52 -19.05 -4.31 -1.73
C VAL A 52 -19.52 -3.49 -2.93
N ASP A 53 -19.25 -2.19 -2.95
CA ASP A 53 -19.65 -1.26 -4.03
C ASP A 53 -19.05 -1.65 -5.39
N HIS A 54 -17.94 -2.40 -5.38
CA HIS A 54 -17.21 -2.86 -6.56
C HIS A 54 -17.30 -4.37 -6.82
N ALA A 55 -18.12 -5.10 -6.07
CA ALA A 55 -18.28 -6.56 -6.18
C ALA A 55 -16.94 -7.34 -6.17
N LEU A 56 -15.97 -6.91 -5.36
CA LEU A 56 -14.62 -7.47 -5.34
C LEU A 56 -14.56 -8.94 -4.93
N SER A 57 -15.59 -9.44 -4.23
CA SER A 57 -15.72 -10.87 -3.90
C SER A 57 -15.76 -11.79 -5.13
N SER A 58 -16.06 -11.26 -6.31
CA SER A 58 -16.07 -11.98 -7.60
C SER A 58 -14.78 -11.84 -8.42
N VAL A 59 -13.87 -10.94 -8.04
CA VAL A 59 -12.65 -10.64 -8.80
C VAL A 59 -11.62 -11.75 -8.58
N ARG A 60 -11.12 -12.36 -9.67
CA ARG A 60 -10.08 -13.40 -9.62
C ARG A 60 -8.88 -13.09 -10.50
N THR A 61 -9.07 -12.26 -11.52
CA THR A 61 -8.04 -11.91 -12.49
C THR A 61 -7.81 -10.40 -12.55
N LEU A 62 -6.70 -10.00 -13.16
CA LEU A 62 -6.41 -8.59 -13.45
C LEU A 62 -7.46 -7.98 -14.41
N ALA A 63 -8.04 -8.79 -15.29
CA ALA A 63 -9.12 -8.34 -16.17
C ALA A 63 -10.39 -8.02 -15.38
N ASP A 64 -10.77 -8.90 -14.45
CA ASP A 64 -11.91 -8.69 -13.55
C ASP A 64 -11.70 -7.42 -12.70
N TRP A 65 -10.49 -7.24 -12.16
CA TRP A 65 -10.14 -6.03 -11.40
C TRP A 65 -10.32 -4.76 -12.23
N ARG A 66 -9.83 -4.74 -13.47
CA ARG A 66 -9.96 -3.58 -14.38
C ARG A 66 -11.42 -3.28 -14.73
N ALA A 67 -12.26 -4.29 -14.82
CA ALA A 67 -13.69 -4.12 -15.05
C ALA A 67 -14.41 -3.62 -13.79
N ALA A 68 -14.07 -4.14 -12.62
CA ALA A 68 -14.66 -3.78 -11.34
C ALA A 68 -14.25 -2.37 -10.88
N VAL A 69 -12.97 -2.00 -11.03
CA VAL A 69 -12.39 -0.77 -10.48
C VAL A 69 -11.87 0.11 -11.64
N PRO A 70 -12.70 1.05 -12.16
CA PRO A 70 -12.27 1.96 -13.21
C PRO A 70 -11.21 2.95 -12.70
N VAL A 71 -10.44 3.52 -13.64
CA VAL A 71 -9.50 4.61 -13.35
C VAL A 71 -10.26 5.81 -12.80
N ARG A 72 -9.76 6.39 -11.71
CA ARG A 72 -10.43 7.43 -10.93
C ARG A 72 -9.48 8.56 -10.51
N SER A 73 -10.06 9.74 -10.32
CA SER A 73 -9.41 10.88 -9.70
C SER A 73 -9.48 10.80 -8.17
N TYR A 74 -8.77 11.69 -7.47
CA TYR A 74 -8.89 11.80 -6.02
C TYR A 74 -10.30 12.17 -5.56
N ASP A 75 -10.99 13.02 -6.33
CA ASP A 75 -12.32 13.49 -5.96
C ASP A 75 -13.36 12.38 -6.01
N ASP A 76 -13.18 11.37 -6.88
CA ASP A 76 -14.02 10.18 -6.92
C ASP A 76 -13.85 9.30 -5.66
N PHE A 77 -12.68 9.36 -5.00
CA PHE A 77 -12.44 8.67 -3.73
C PHE A 77 -12.83 9.51 -2.50
N ARG A 78 -13.07 10.81 -2.67
CA ARG A 78 -13.32 11.74 -1.57
C ARG A 78 -14.46 11.28 -0.62
N PRO A 79 -15.59 10.72 -1.09
CA PRO A 79 -16.63 10.23 -0.19
C PRO A 79 -16.14 9.12 0.75
N TYR A 80 -15.37 8.16 0.25
CA TYR A 80 -14.78 7.10 1.07
C TYR A 80 -13.74 7.65 2.05
N LEU A 81 -12.94 8.62 1.61
CA LEU A 81 -11.90 9.23 2.45
C LEU A 81 -12.50 10.05 3.59
N GLN A 82 -13.58 10.78 3.35
CA GLN A 82 -14.30 11.53 4.39
C GLN A 82 -14.92 10.59 5.43
N ARG A 83 -15.51 9.48 4.99
CA ARG A 83 -16.04 8.42 5.87
C ARG A 83 -14.94 7.83 6.77
N ALA A 84 -13.81 7.45 6.16
CA ALA A 84 -12.67 6.93 6.91
C ALA A 84 -12.10 7.98 7.89
N GLN A 85 -12.04 9.25 7.51
CA GLN A 85 -11.59 10.34 8.37
C GLN A 85 -12.56 10.61 9.54
N ALA A 86 -13.86 10.39 9.34
CA ALA A 86 -14.87 10.46 10.39
C ALA A 86 -14.82 9.26 11.36
N GLY A 87 -13.91 8.30 11.15
CA GLY A 87 -13.72 7.13 12.02
C GLY A 87 -14.49 5.89 11.59
N GLU A 88 -15.15 5.92 10.42
CA GLU A 88 -15.77 4.73 9.87
C GLU A 88 -14.70 3.70 9.49
N ARG A 89 -14.86 2.46 9.97
CA ARG A 89 -13.91 1.37 9.75
C ARG A 89 -14.24 0.61 8.48
N ARG A 90 -13.24 -0.07 7.91
CA ARG A 90 -13.40 -0.93 6.73
C ARG A 90 -14.06 -0.23 5.53
N VAL A 91 -13.64 1.01 5.27
CA VAL A 91 -14.18 1.79 4.13
C VAL A 91 -13.46 1.43 2.82
N LEU A 92 -12.14 1.61 2.76
CA LEU A 92 -11.29 1.28 1.60
C LEU A 92 -10.43 0.03 1.82
N THR A 93 -9.97 -0.16 3.06
CA THR A 93 -9.12 -1.28 3.47
C THR A 93 -9.61 -1.84 4.80
N THR A 94 -9.41 -3.13 5.04
CA THR A 94 -9.72 -3.79 6.31
C THR A 94 -8.80 -3.33 7.44
N CYS A 95 -7.56 -2.94 7.13
CA CYS A 95 -6.67 -2.23 8.04
C CYS A 95 -7.05 -0.74 8.11
N ASP A 96 -7.45 -0.27 9.29
CA ASP A 96 -7.83 1.13 9.48
C ASP A 96 -6.61 2.08 9.31
N PRO A 97 -6.80 3.28 8.71
CA PRO A 97 -5.74 4.29 8.63
C PRO A 97 -5.32 4.77 10.02
N TYR A 98 -4.01 4.84 10.28
CA TYR A 98 -3.46 5.46 11.50
C TYR A 98 -3.08 6.93 11.30
N ALA A 99 -2.97 7.36 10.03
CA ALA A 99 -2.66 8.74 9.66
C ALA A 99 -3.19 9.04 8.26
N PHE A 100 -3.38 10.33 7.97
CA PHE A 100 -3.66 10.82 6.63
C PHE A 100 -2.53 11.76 6.20
N LEU A 101 -1.78 11.35 5.18
CA LEU A 101 -0.67 12.12 4.66
C LEU A 101 -1.20 13.19 3.72
N LYS A 102 -0.84 14.45 4.02
CA LYS A 102 -1.16 15.59 3.18
C LYS A 102 -0.18 15.64 2.00
N THR A 103 -0.70 15.62 0.78
CA THR A 103 0.13 15.84 -0.41
C THR A 103 0.20 17.34 -0.74
N SER A 104 1.33 17.81 -1.27
CA SER A 104 1.64 19.23 -1.50
C SER A 104 0.94 19.85 -2.73
N GLY A 105 -0.17 19.28 -3.20
CA GLY A 105 -0.92 19.81 -4.35
C GLY A 105 -1.48 21.22 -4.10
N THR A 106 -1.28 22.10 -5.09
CA THR A 106 -1.55 23.56 -5.11
C THR A 106 -3.00 23.98 -4.89
N SER A 107 -3.18 25.20 -4.34
CA SER A 107 -4.37 26.10 -4.25
C SER A 107 -5.77 25.57 -3.91
N GLY A 108 -5.99 24.26 -3.85
CA GLY A 108 -7.27 23.63 -3.51
C GLY A 108 -7.26 22.96 -2.14
N ALA A 109 -8.41 22.35 -1.79
CA ALA A 109 -8.52 21.55 -0.57
C ALA A 109 -7.50 20.40 -0.62
N PRO A 110 -6.70 20.20 0.45
CA PRO A 110 -5.60 19.26 0.41
C PRO A 110 -6.07 17.82 0.20
N LYS A 111 -5.30 17.07 -0.58
CA LYS A 111 -5.51 15.63 -0.71
C LYS A 111 -4.89 14.94 0.50
N LEU A 112 -5.74 14.23 1.23
CA LEU A 112 -5.43 13.41 2.37
C LEU A 112 -5.38 11.94 1.92
N VAL A 113 -4.17 11.37 1.92
CA VAL A 113 -3.94 9.97 1.53
C VAL A 113 -3.91 9.10 2.79
N PRO A 114 -4.81 8.12 2.94
CA PRO A 114 -4.87 7.27 4.11
C PRO A 114 -3.62 6.38 4.16
N THR A 115 -3.04 6.23 5.35
CA THR A 115 -1.88 5.39 5.58
C THR A 115 -2.20 4.33 6.62
N THR A 116 -2.01 3.07 6.25
CA THR A 116 -2.34 1.91 7.09
C THR A 116 -1.07 1.23 7.59
N ARG A 117 -1.19 0.48 8.70
CA ARG A 117 -0.05 -0.30 9.23
C ARG A 117 0.37 -1.39 8.26
N HIS A 118 -0.60 -2.02 7.59
CA HIS A 118 -0.37 -3.00 6.52
C HIS A 118 0.51 -2.43 5.41
N TRP A 119 0.13 -1.29 4.84
CA TRP A 119 0.91 -0.68 3.77
C TRP A 119 2.33 -0.30 4.19
N ARG A 120 2.48 0.27 5.39
CA ARG A 120 3.79 0.62 5.94
C ARG A 120 4.70 -0.61 6.03
N ALA A 121 4.20 -1.70 6.61
CA ALA A 121 4.97 -2.91 6.83
C ALA A 121 5.38 -3.60 5.52
N ASN A 122 4.48 -3.66 4.54
CA ASN A 122 4.68 -4.47 3.33
C ASN A 122 5.30 -3.69 2.16
N TYR A 123 5.08 -2.38 2.06
CA TYR A 123 5.45 -1.62 0.85
C TYR A 123 6.37 -0.42 1.11
N ARG A 124 6.49 0.07 2.34
CA ARG A 124 7.35 1.23 2.66
C ARG A 124 8.60 0.85 3.45
N GLY A 125 8.49 -0.15 4.32
CA GLY A 125 9.56 -0.56 5.22
C GLY A 125 9.62 0.26 6.53
N PRO A 126 10.46 -0.15 7.50
CA PRO A 126 10.45 0.33 8.88
C PRO A 126 11.09 1.72 9.09
N ALA A 127 11.50 2.43 8.04
CA ALA A 127 12.18 3.72 8.17
C ALA A 127 11.25 4.90 8.55
N LEU A 128 9.96 4.66 8.83
CA LEU A 128 8.96 5.65 9.23
C LEU A 128 7.90 5.11 10.21
#